data_AF-A0A954V6X6-F1
#
_entry.id   AF-A0A954V6X6-F1
#
_cell.length_a   1.000
_cell.length_b   1.000
_cell.length_c   1.000
_cell.angle_alpha   90.00
_cell.angle_beta   90.00
_cell.angle_gamma   90.00
#
_symmetry.space_group_name_H-M   'P 1'
#
loop_
_entity.id
_entity.type
_entity.pdbx_description
1 polymer ?
#
loop_
_entity_poly.entity_id
_entity_poly.type
_entity_poly.pdbx_seq_one_letter_code
_entity_poly.pdbx_strand_id
1 'polypeptide(L)'
;MSPSSHNPRDALDSLIKVDRLCCEFESLRLPRTPADVRRLVDQVPSAELRLALLTELMRIEFEARSKQGLVTSGVADSLRFRHELAGHVSVDLVDRDLAIAEFSARQRWGDQPSVDDFCAWTQNSDPAFALSLHQQLEILFPLRVTFFEDDRKIAACDFSRPIEFGRRQQRDPAKGEILDADDRVRVVIAAETERHLSRRQGRFERTSADRYRVTNTGSALSFDADLSERVAPGKSVEKQGNCLIRLENYMIQLERPAS
;
A
#
# COMPACT_ATOMS: atom_id res chain seq x y z
N MET A 1 12.61 -32.99 24.11
CA MET A 1 12.14 -32.44 22.82
C MET A 1 13.34 -31.79 22.16
N SER A 2 13.94 -32.47 21.20
CA SER A 2 15.13 -31.98 20.50
C SER A 2 14.69 -31.00 19.40
N PRO A 3 15.34 -29.83 19.25
CA PRO A 3 15.05 -28.96 18.12
C PRO A 3 15.46 -29.69 16.84
N SER A 4 14.51 -29.84 15.91
CA SER A 4 14.79 -30.39 14.59
C SER A 4 15.87 -29.52 13.94
N SER A 5 17.06 -30.07 13.75
CA SER A 5 18.12 -29.44 12.98
C SER A 5 17.71 -29.43 11.52
N HIS A 6 17.06 -28.36 11.07
CA HIS A 6 16.87 -28.12 9.65
C HIS A 6 18.25 -28.03 8.99
N ASN A 7 18.56 -29.01 8.14
CA ASN A 7 19.79 -29.06 7.38
C ASN A 7 19.77 -27.91 6.37
N PRO A 8 20.72 -26.95 6.42
CA PRO A 8 20.73 -25.79 5.52
C PRO A 8 20.74 -26.15 4.03
N ARG A 9 21.22 -27.36 3.68
CA ARG A 9 21.23 -27.86 2.30
C ARG A 9 19.81 -28.15 1.78
N ASP A 10 18.94 -28.70 2.61
CA ASP A 10 17.57 -29.06 2.20
C ASP A 10 16.72 -27.80 1.96
N ALA A 11 17.00 -26.72 2.69
CA ALA A 11 16.39 -25.41 2.48
C ALA A 11 16.86 -24.76 1.17
N LEU A 12 18.16 -24.86 0.85
CA LEU A 12 18.71 -24.35 -0.41
C LEU A 12 18.15 -25.09 -1.64
N ASP A 13 18.12 -26.42 -1.59
CA ASP A 13 17.56 -27.25 -2.67
C ASP A 13 16.07 -26.95 -2.91
N SER A 14 15.34 -26.66 -1.83
CA SER A 14 13.94 -26.25 -1.88
C SER A 14 13.76 -24.89 -2.58
N LEU A 15 14.61 -23.91 -2.29
CA LEU A 15 14.59 -22.59 -2.93
C LEU A 15 14.95 -22.69 -4.43
N ILE A 16 15.99 -23.46 -4.77
CA ILE A 16 16.37 -23.72 -6.18
C ILE A 16 15.20 -24.35 -6.94
N LYS A 17 14.46 -25.25 -6.30
CA LYS A 17 13.29 -25.88 -6.91
C LYS A 17 12.17 -24.87 -7.17
N VAL A 18 11.88 -23.97 -6.22
CA VAL A 18 10.87 -22.90 -6.42
C VAL A 18 11.29 -21.99 -7.58
N ASP A 19 12.54 -21.53 -7.61
CA ASP A 19 13.07 -20.68 -8.68
C ASP A 19 12.93 -21.32 -10.07
N ARG A 20 13.30 -22.60 -10.19
CA ARG A 20 13.12 -23.37 -11.43
C ARG A 20 11.67 -23.42 -11.90
N LEU A 21 10.73 -23.64 -10.97
CA LEU A 21 9.29 -23.69 -11.28
C LEU A 21 8.76 -22.32 -11.71
N CYS A 22 9.28 -21.23 -11.14
CA CYS A 22 8.99 -19.86 -11.57
C CYS A 22 9.48 -19.61 -13.00
N CYS A 23 10.72 -19.97 -13.34
CA CYS A 23 11.23 -19.86 -14.72
C CYS A 23 10.39 -20.68 -15.71
N GLU A 24 9.97 -21.88 -15.30
CA GLU A 24 9.08 -22.71 -16.11
C GLU A 24 7.74 -22.02 -16.36
N PHE A 25 7.12 -21.44 -15.32
CA PHE A 25 5.89 -20.68 -15.44
C PHE A 25 6.04 -19.44 -16.34
N GLU A 26 7.14 -18.71 -16.21
CA GLU A 26 7.45 -17.54 -17.04
C GLU A 26 7.46 -17.89 -18.53
N SER A 27 7.99 -19.07 -18.88
CA SER A 27 8.09 -19.55 -20.26
C SER A 27 6.75 -19.96 -20.91
N LEU A 28 5.69 -20.12 -20.10
CA LEU A 28 4.36 -20.48 -20.61
C LEU A 28 3.74 -19.32 -21.40
N ARG A 29 2.98 -19.66 -22.45
CA ARG A 29 2.23 -18.66 -23.22
C ARG A 29 1.07 -18.12 -22.38
N LEU A 30 0.83 -16.81 -22.50
CA LEU A 30 -0.35 -16.18 -21.93
C LEU A 30 -1.60 -16.43 -22.79
N PRO A 31 -2.81 -16.50 -22.19
CA PRO A 31 -3.05 -16.50 -20.74
C PRO A 31 -2.68 -17.84 -20.11
N ARG A 32 -2.00 -17.81 -18.96
CA ARG A 32 -1.68 -19.02 -18.20
C ARG A 32 -2.95 -19.55 -17.54
N THR A 33 -3.08 -20.86 -17.45
CA THR A 33 -4.30 -21.54 -17.00
C THR A 33 -4.17 -22.08 -15.58
N PRO A 34 -5.30 -22.35 -14.90
CA PRO A 34 -5.27 -23.04 -13.60
C PRO A 34 -4.57 -24.40 -13.63
N ALA A 35 -4.64 -25.10 -14.77
CA ALA A 35 -3.96 -26.38 -14.95
C ALA A 35 -2.43 -26.22 -14.93
N ASP A 36 -1.92 -25.12 -15.49
CA ASP A 36 -0.49 -24.81 -15.48
C ASP A 36 0.01 -24.58 -14.04
N VAL A 37 -0.75 -23.82 -13.25
CA VAL A 37 -0.39 -23.55 -11.85
C VAL A 37 -0.47 -24.83 -11.01
N ARG A 38 -1.56 -25.61 -11.14
CA ARG A 38 -1.73 -26.90 -10.45
C ARG A 38 -0.52 -27.81 -10.67
N ARG A 39 -0.10 -27.95 -11.94
CA ARG A 39 1.03 -28.80 -12.33
C ARG A 39 2.33 -28.39 -11.67
N LEU A 40 2.55 -27.10 -11.40
CA LEU A 40 3.77 -26.62 -10.72
C LEU A 40 3.66 -26.77 -9.20
N VAL A 41 2.51 -26.41 -8.61
CA VAL A 41 2.27 -26.48 -7.17
C VAL A 41 2.31 -27.92 -6.65
N ASP A 42 1.78 -28.88 -7.40
CA ASP A 42 1.78 -30.30 -7.04
C ASP A 42 3.20 -30.90 -6.97
N GLN A 43 4.19 -30.26 -7.62
CA GLN A 43 5.58 -30.67 -7.51
C GLN A 43 6.24 -30.25 -6.19
N VAL A 44 5.62 -29.34 -5.44
CA VAL A 44 6.15 -28.82 -4.18
C VAL A 44 5.44 -29.51 -3.01
N PRO A 45 6.14 -30.26 -2.14
CA PRO A 45 5.49 -31.04 -1.08
C PRO A 45 5.18 -30.22 0.18
N SER A 46 5.89 -29.11 0.42
CA SER A 46 5.71 -28.27 1.62
C SER A 46 4.66 -27.18 1.39
N ALA A 47 3.74 -26.99 2.34
CA ALA A 47 2.73 -25.94 2.28
C ALA A 47 3.34 -24.53 2.26
N GLU A 48 4.41 -24.30 3.02
CA GLU A 48 5.14 -23.03 3.05
C GLU A 48 5.78 -22.72 1.69
N LEU A 49 6.45 -23.71 1.09
CA LEU A 49 7.04 -23.55 -0.24
C LEU A 49 5.97 -23.41 -1.33
N ARG A 50 4.80 -24.06 -1.17
CA ARG A 50 3.66 -23.85 -2.08
C ARG A 50 3.17 -22.41 -2.01
N LEU A 51 3.03 -21.85 -0.81
CA LEU A 51 2.65 -20.45 -0.63
C LEU A 51 3.69 -19.52 -1.28
N ALA A 52 4.98 -19.72 -0.99
CA ALA A 52 6.06 -18.94 -1.59
C ALA A 52 6.03 -19.01 -3.13
N LEU A 53 5.85 -20.20 -3.70
CA LEU A 53 5.69 -20.38 -5.15
C LEU A 53 4.47 -19.61 -5.65
N LEU A 54 3.28 -19.79 -5.04
CA LEU A 54 2.04 -19.14 -5.47
C LEU A 54 2.14 -17.60 -5.43
N THR A 55 2.79 -17.03 -4.40
CA THR A 55 3.09 -15.61 -4.29
C THR A 55 3.94 -15.13 -5.46
N GLU A 56 4.99 -15.86 -5.83
CA GLU A 56 5.85 -15.53 -6.97
C GLU A 56 5.14 -15.72 -8.33
N LEU A 57 4.36 -16.79 -8.50
CA LEU A 57 3.58 -17.01 -9.73
C LEU A 57 2.61 -15.85 -9.99
N MET A 58 2.01 -15.30 -8.93
CA MET A 58 1.15 -14.14 -9.02
C MET A 58 1.90 -12.88 -9.44
N ARG A 59 3.07 -12.63 -8.84
CA ARG A 59 3.98 -11.56 -9.28
C ARG A 59 4.27 -11.65 -10.78
N ILE A 60 4.66 -12.85 -11.24
CA ILE A 60 5.01 -13.15 -12.64
C ILE A 60 3.80 -12.96 -13.58
N GLU A 61 2.61 -13.38 -13.17
CA GLU A 61 1.39 -13.26 -13.98
C GLU A 61 1.02 -11.79 -14.20
N PHE A 62 0.96 -11.00 -13.12
CA PHE A 62 0.63 -9.57 -13.22
C PHE A 62 1.70 -8.79 -13.99
N GLU A 63 2.97 -9.06 -13.76
CA GLU A 63 4.07 -8.42 -14.50
C GLU A 63 3.99 -8.73 -16.00
N ALA A 64 3.80 -10.01 -16.37
CA ALA A 64 3.74 -10.42 -17.77
C ALA A 64 2.53 -9.81 -18.50
N ARG A 65 1.35 -9.77 -17.85
CA ARG A 65 0.15 -9.11 -18.40
C ARG A 65 0.36 -7.62 -18.60
N SER A 66 0.96 -6.95 -17.62
CA SER A 66 1.28 -5.51 -17.70
C SER A 66 2.19 -5.20 -18.89
N LYS A 67 3.25 -5.99 -19.09
CA LYS A 67 4.16 -5.88 -20.25
C LYS A 67 3.46 -6.07 -21.59
N GLN A 68 2.36 -6.84 -21.63
CA GLN A 68 1.55 -7.07 -22.83
C GLN A 68 0.39 -6.07 -22.98
N GLY A 69 0.24 -5.08 -22.09
CA GLY A 69 -0.88 -4.15 -22.08
C GLY A 69 -2.21 -4.80 -21.69
N LEU A 70 -2.19 -6.01 -21.12
CA LEU A 70 -3.35 -6.78 -20.70
C LEU A 70 -3.67 -6.51 -19.22
N VAL A 71 -3.69 -5.23 -18.82
CA VAL A 71 -4.03 -4.86 -17.43
C VAL A 71 -5.50 -5.20 -17.20
N THR A 72 -5.74 -6.23 -16.38
CA THR A 72 -7.09 -6.63 -16.01
C THR A 72 -7.68 -5.59 -15.07
N SER A 73 -8.60 -4.77 -15.58
CA SER A 73 -9.43 -3.90 -14.73
C SER A 73 -10.56 -4.71 -14.13
N GLY A 74 -10.62 -4.81 -12.80
CA GLY A 74 -11.83 -5.21 -12.08
C GLY A 74 -11.84 -6.61 -11.44
N VAL A 75 -12.91 -6.80 -10.67
CA VAL A 75 -13.12 -7.87 -9.67
C VAL A 75 -13.13 -9.28 -10.27
N ALA A 76 -13.67 -9.45 -11.48
CA ALA A 76 -13.95 -10.77 -12.05
C ALA A 76 -12.67 -11.56 -12.39
N ASP A 77 -11.68 -10.91 -12.98
CA ASP A 77 -10.40 -11.56 -13.31
C ASP A 77 -9.51 -11.77 -12.06
N SER A 78 -9.64 -10.88 -11.06
CA SER A 78 -8.97 -10.92 -9.75
C SER A 78 -9.35 -12.14 -8.95
N LEU A 79 -10.65 -12.25 -8.65
CA LEU A 79 -11.20 -13.32 -7.87
C LEU A 79 -11.04 -14.66 -8.57
N ARG A 80 -11.11 -14.68 -9.91
CA ARG A 80 -10.89 -15.90 -10.68
C ARG A 80 -9.49 -16.47 -10.42
N PHE A 81 -8.42 -15.69 -10.63
CA PHE A 81 -7.07 -16.21 -10.47
C PHE A 81 -6.80 -16.61 -9.00
N ARG A 82 -7.15 -15.76 -8.02
CA ARG A 82 -6.95 -16.09 -6.59
C ARG A 82 -7.74 -17.31 -6.13
N HIS A 83 -9.03 -17.42 -6.47
CA HIS A 83 -9.82 -18.61 -6.11
C HIS A 83 -9.32 -19.87 -6.81
N GLU A 84 -8.85 -19.75 -8.06
CA GLU A 84 -8.22 -20.85 -8.79
C GLU A 84 -6.91 -21.28 -8.13
N LEU A 85 -6.12 -20.38 -7.56
CA LEU A 85 -4.90 -20.70 -6.78
C LEU A 85 -5.21 -21.29 -5.39
N ALA A 86 -6.21 -20.74 -4.69
CA ALA A 86 -6.55 -21.10 -3.31
C ALA A 86 -7.14 -22.52 -3.19
N GLY A 87 -7.79 -23.04 -4.24
CA GLY A 87 -8.33 -24.41 -4.28
C GLY A 87 -7.31 -25.55 -4.12
N HIS A 88 -6.03 -25.23 -3.89
CA HIS A 88 -4.90 -26.16 -3.86
C HIS A 88 -4.14 -26.21 -2.52
N VAL A 89 -4.54 -25.40 -1.53
CA VAL A 89 -3.91 -25.35 -0.21
C VAL A 89 -4.97 -25.22 0.89
N SER A 90 -4.68 -25.69 2.11
CA SER A 90 -5.57 -25.57 3.28
C SER A 90 -5.84 -24.09 3.63
N VAL A 91 -7.07 -23.79 4.06
CA VAL A 91 -7.91 -22.78 3.38
C VAL A 91 -7.83 -21.35 3.95
N ASP A 92 -7.39 -21.12 5.19
CA ASP A 92 -7.58 -19.77 5.79
C ASP A 92 -6.32 -18.90 5.85
N LEU A 93 -5.19 -19.44 6.34
CA LEU A 93 -3.92 -18.67 6.41
C LEU A 93 -3.35 -18.40 5.00
N VAL A 94 -3.54 -19.35 4.09
CA VAL A 94 -3.07 -19.23 2.71
C VAL A 94 -3.89 -18.19 1.93
N ASP A 95 -5.19 -18.06 2.20
CA ASP A 95 -6.01 -17.08 1.48
C ASP A 95 -5.63 -15.64 1.84
N ARG A 96 -5.31 -15.37 3.11
CA ARG A 96 -4.86 -14.03 3.54
C ARG A 96 -3.53 -13.65 2.88
N ASP A 97 -2.53 -14.53 2.94
CA ASP A 97 -1.20 -14.24 2.39
C ASP A 97 -1.25 -14.11 0.86
N LEU A 98 -2.05 -14.94 0.18
CA LEU A 98 -2.30 -14.80 -1.25
C LEU A 98 -3.02 -13.50 -1.58
N ALA A 99 -4.02 -13.09 -0.81
CA ALA A 99 -4.70 -11.82 -1.05
C ALA A 99 -3.75 -10.61 -0.88
N ILE A 100 -2.86 -10.65 0.11
CA ILE A 100 -1.82 -9.61 0.31
C ILE A 100 -0.85 -9.58 -0.87
N ALA A 101 -0.41 -10.75 -1.35
CA ALA A 101 0.48 -10.84 -2.50
C ALA A 101 -0.21 -10.40 -3.80
N GLU A 102 -1.49 -10.71 -3.99
CA GLU A 102 -2.30 -10.23 -5.11
C GLU A 102 -2.38 -8.71 -5.12
N PHE A 103 -2.76 -8.14 -3.98
CA PHE A 103 -2.84 -6.70 -3.81
C PHE A 103 -1.49 -6.05 -4.18
N SER A 104 -0.40 -6.53 -3.61
CA SER A 104 0.95 -6.04 -3.88
C SER A 104 1.32 -6.08 -5.37
N ALA A 105 0.99 -7.16 -6.07
CA ALA A 105 1.23 -7.30 -7.51
C ALA A 105 0.36 -6.32 -8.33
N ARG A 106 -0.92 -6.16 -7.97
CA ARG A 106 -1.83 -5.20 -8.61
C ARG A 106 -1.39 -3.75 -8.44
N GLN A 107 -0.89 -3.41 -7.25
CA GLN A 107 -0.35 -2.08 -6.98
C GLN A 107 0.84 -1.74 -7.89
N ARG A 108 1.64 -2.75 -8.30
CA ARG A 108 2.83 -2.54 -9.11
C ARG A 108 2.61 -2.63 -10.61
N TRP A 109 1.76 -3.55 -11.05
CA TRP A 109 1.61 -3.91 -12.47
C TRP A 109 0.16 -3.92 -12.96
N GLY A 110 -0.81 -3.81 -12.05
CA GLY A 110 -2.24 -3.97 -12.34
C GLY A 110 -3.03 -2.67 -12.30
N ASP A 111 -4.26 -2.78 -11.82
CA ASP A 111 -5.28 -1.73 -11.78
C ASP A 111 -5.25 -0.88 -10.50
N GLN A 112 -4.34 -1.17 -9.56
CA GLN A 112 -4.07 -0.38 -8.36
C GLN A 112 -5.34 -0.05 -7.54
N PRO A 113 -6.11 -1.06 -7.11
CA PRO A 113 -7.34 -0.82 -6.36
C PRO A 113 -7.06 -0.08 -5.05
N SER A 114 -8.05 0.65 -4.54
CA SER A 114 -7.94 1.16 -3.18
C SER A 114 -7.97 0.00 -2.16
N VAL A 115 -7.44 0.23 -0.96
CA VAL A 115 -7.55 -0.76 0.13
C VAL A 115 -9.02 -1.12 0.39
N ASP A 116 -9.91 -0.12 0.43
CA ASP A 116 -11.34 -0.32 0.67
C ASP A 116 -11.98 -1.17 -0.43
N ASP A 117 -11.68 -0.85 -1.71
CA ASP A 117 -12.21 -1.62 -2.85
C ASP A 117 -11.71 -3.06 -2.81
N PHE A 118 -10.43 -3.28 -2.52
CA PHE A 118 -9.85 -4.62 -2.47
C PHE A 118 -10.40 -5.46 -1.30
N CYS A 119 -10.58 -4.85 -0.12
CA CYS A 119 -11.26 -5.48 1.01
C CYS A 119 -12.71 -5.86 0.65
N ALA A 120 -13.44 -5.00 -0.06
CA ALA A 120 -14.79 -5.30 -0.53
C ALA A 120 -14.80 -6.44 -1.56
N TRP A 121 -13.84 -6.48 -2.48
CA TRP A 121 -13.72 -7.55 -3.49
C TRP A 121 -13.44 -8.91 -2.84
N THR A 122 -12.56 -8.94 -1.85
CA THR A 122 -12.21 -10.14 -1.10
C THR A 122 -13.24 -10.52 -0.04
N GLN A 123 -14.28 -9.69 0.14
CA GLN A 123 -15.30 -9.83 1.18
C GLN A 123 -14.69 -9.91 2.59
N ASN A 124 -13.53 -9.29 2.78
CA ASN A 124 -12.81 -9.31 4.04
C ASN A 124 -13.07 -8.02 4.82
N SER A 125 -13.83 -8.15 5.91
CA SER A 125 -14.17 -7.03 6.81
C SER A 125 -13.26 -6.93 8.04
N ASP A 126 -12.23 -7.78 8.15
CA ASP A 126 -11.27 -7.75 9.26
C ASP A 126 -10.42 -6.46 9.19
N PRO A 127 -10.52 -5.56 10.20
CA PRO A 127 -9.69 -4.35 10.24
C PRO A 127 -8.19 -4.64 10.24
N ALA A 128 -7.76 -5.79 10.78
CA ALA A 128 -6.35 -6.17 10.77
C ALA A 128 -5.87 -6.53 9.36
N PHE A 129 -6.76 -7.00 8.47
CA PHE A 129 -6.42 -7.27 7.07
C PHE A 129 -6.19 -5.96 6.30
N ALA A 130 -7.10 -5.00 6.42
CA ALA A 130 -6.93 -3.67 5.84
C ALA A 130 -5.62 -3.00 6.30
N LEU A 131 -5.28 -3.13 7.59
CA LEU A 131 -4.01 -2.65 8.13
C LEU A 131 -2.80 -3.32 7.47
N SER A 132 -2.84 -4.64 7.25
CA SER A 132 -1.77 -5.36 6.52
C SER A 132 -1.60 -4.85 5.09
N LEU A 133 -2.68 -4.50 4.38
CA LEU A 133 -2.60 -3.95 3.03
C LEU A 133 -1.98 -2.55 3.03
N HIS A 134 -2.34 -1.69 3.98
CA HIS A 134 -1.69 -0.38 4.15
C HIS A 134 -0.19 -0.51 4.43
N GLN A 135 0.23 -1.46 5.26
CA GLN A 135 1.64 -1.74 5.53
C GLN A 135 2.39 -2.19 4.26
N GLN A 136 1.77 -2.99 3.39
CA GLN A 136 2.41 -3.35 2.12
C GLN A 136 2.60 -2.15 1.19
N LEU A 137 1.64 -1.22 1.14
CA LEU A 137 1.80 0.01 0.36
C LEU A 137 3.01 0.82 0.83
N GLU A 138 3.16 0.97 2.14
CA GLU A 138 4.31 1.66 2.76
C GLU A 138 5.64 1.02 2.32
N ILE A 139 5.76 -0.30 2.44
CA ILE A 139 6.99 -1.03 2.12
C ILE A 139 7.33 -0.93 0.63
N LEU A 140 6.34 -1.15 -0.24
CA LEU A 140 6.58 -1.29 -1.68
C LEU A 140 6.71 0.04 -2.41
N PHE A 141 6.08 1.09 -1.88
CA PHE A 141 5.94 2.38 -2.54
C PHE A 141 6.14 3.50 -1.52
N PRO A 142 7.36 3.71 -0.99
CA PRO A 142 7.58 4.74 0.01
C PRO A 142 7.23 6.12 -0.55
N LEU A 143 6.56 6.93 0.27
CA LEU A 143 6.19 8.30 -0.01
C LEU A 143 6.67 9.18 1.13
N ARG A 144 7.04 10.42 0.83
CA ARG A 144 7.47 11.40 1.82
C ARG A 144 6.57 12.62 1.76
N VAL A 145 6.22 13.15 2.93
CA VAL A 145 5.55 14.44 3.05
C VAL A 145 6.49 15.42 3.72
N THR A 146 6.74 16.54 3.05
CA THR A 146 7.57 17.64 3.54
C THR A 146 6.71 18.87 3.75
N PHE A 147 6.90 19.53 4.90
CA PHE A 147 6.16 20.72 5.31
C PHE A 147 7.09 21.92 5.29
N PHE A 148 6.61 23.02 4.74
CA PHE A 148 7.31 24.30 4.64
C PHE A 148 6.45 25.44 5.22
N GLU A 149 7.13 26.44 5.75
CA GLU A 149 6.59 27.75 6.12
C GLU A 149 7.47 28.80 5.47
N ASP A 150 6.89 29.70 4.66
CA ASP A 150 7.64 30.77 3.97
C ASP A 150 8.91 30.23 3.27
N ASP A 151 8.74 29.14 2.51
CA ASP A 151 9.79 28.38 1.79
C ASP A 151 10.86 27.69 2.67
N ARG A 152 10.77 27.81 4.00
CA ARG A 152 11.64 27.09 4.93
C ARG A 152 11.01 25.75 5.31
N LYS A 153 11.76 24.66 5.10
CA LYS A 153 11.37 23.33 5.59
C LYS A 153 11.24 23.34 7.12
N ILE A 154 10.07 22.97 7.63
CA ILE A 154 9.78 22.87 9.07
C ILE A 154 9.71 21.42 9.56
N ALA A 155 9.23 20.50 8.73
CA ALA A 155 9.12 19.08 9.10
C ALA A 155 9.16 18.20 7.85
N ALA A 156 9.49 16.92 8.02
CA ALA A 156 9.21 15.91 7.02
C ALA A 156 9.06 14.53 7.65
N CYS A 157 8.11 13.76 7.17
CA CYS A 157 7.86 12.39 7.62
C CYS A 157 7.60 11.48 6.42
N ASP A 158 7.82 10.19 6.64
CA ASP A 158 7.40 9.16 5.70
C ASP A 158 5.89 8.97 5.79
N PHE A 159 5.24 8.76 4.64
CA PHE A 159 3.81 8.56 4.53
C PHE A 159 3.45 7.08 4.66
N SER A 160 3.73 6.55 5.85
CA SER A 160 3.45 5.19 6.27
C SER A 160 2.01 4.99 6.71
N ARG A 161 1.49 5.98 7.45
CA ARG A 161 0.16 6.00 8.06
C ARG A 161 -0.55 7.30 7.71
N PRO A 162 -1.87 7.42 7.98
CA PRO A 162 -2.55 8.70 7.85
C PRO A 162 -1.77 9.82 8.53
N ILE A 163 -1.55 10.93 7.82
CA ILE A 163 -0.83 12.10 8.36
C ILE A 163 -1.87 13.17 8.66
N GLU A 164 -1.98 13.59 9.92
CA GLU A 164 -2.81 14.71 10.35
C GLU A 164 -1.94 15.92 10.67
N PHE A 165 -2.22 17.06 10.04
CA PHE A 165 -1.48 18.29 10.27
C PHE A 165 -2.37 19.44 10.75
N GLY A 166 -1.77 20.40 11.44
CA GLY A 166 -2.47 21.60 11.91
C GLY A 166 -1.78 22.26 13.09
N ARG A 167 -2.56 23.04 13.83
CA ARG A 167 -2.06 23.81 14.97
C ARG A 167 -1.85 22.98 16.22
N ARG A 168 -0.81 23.33 16.99
CA ARG A 168 -0.47 22.71 18.28
C ARG A 168 -1.65 22.64 19.25
N GLN A 169 -1.77 21.48 19.92
CA GLN A 169 -2.64 21.20 21.06
C GLN A 169 -1.83 21.07 22.37
N GLN A 170 -2.50 21.03 23.52
CA GLN A 170 -1.86 21.02 24.84
C GLN A 170 -0.87 19.86 25.08
N ARG A 171 -0.99 18.75 24.33
CA ARG A 171 -0.10 17.58 24.39
C ARG A 171 0.70 17.35 23.11
N ASP A 172 0.55 18.26 22.14
CA ASP A 172 1.31 18.18 20.91
C ASP A 172 2.75 18.67 21.17
N PRO A 173 3.72 18.12 20.42
CA PRO A 173 5.10 18.58 20.46
C PRO A 173 5.23 20.01 19.91
N ALA A 174 6.44 20.55 19.87
CA ALA A 174 6.63 21.90 19.34
C ALA A 174 6.34 21.98 17.83
N LYS A 175 6.20 23.19 17.29
CA LYS A 175 6.06 23.38 15.84
C LYS A 175 7.28 22.81 15.11
N GLY A 176 7.04 22.10 14.01
CA GLY A 176 8.07 21.39 13.24
C GLY A 176 8.42 20.00 13.78
N GLU A 177 7.94 19.65 14.98
CA GLU A 177 8.11 18.31 15.52
C GLU A 177 6.95 17.39 15.11
N ILE A 178 7.25 16.10 15.08
CA ILE A 178 6.34 15.04 14.64
C ILE A 178 6.01 14.17 15.86
N LEU A 179 4.73 13.94 16.10
CA LEU A 179 4.24 12.98 17.06
C LEU A 179 3.77 11.74 16.31
N ASP A 180 4.46 10.63 16.52
CA ASP A 180 4.07 9.34 15.97
C ASP A 180 3.10 8.64 16.92
N ALA A 181 1.82 8.54 16.52
CA ALA A 181 0.78 7.86 17.28
C ALA A 181 0.43 6.52 16.63
N ASP A 182 -0.18 5.61 17.39
CA ASP A 182 -0.45 4.24 16.94
C ASP A 182 -1.22 4.18 15.59
N ASP A 183 -2.21 5.05 15.39
CA ASP A 183 -3.10 5.06 14.22
C ASP A 183 -2.75 6.12 13.16
N ARG A 184 -1.88 7.09 13.47
CA ARG A 184 -1.57 8.22 12.58
C ARG A 184 -0.28 8.94 12.96
N VAL A 185 0.30 9.63 11.99
CA VAL A 185 1.39 10.59 12.23
C VAL A 185 0.78 11.97 12.41
N ARG A 186 1.13 12.66 13.50
CA ARG A 186 0.66 14.01 13.80
C ARG A 186 1.78 15.02 13.58
N VAL A 187 1.57 15.98 12.68
CA VAL A 187 2.54 17.03 12.36
C VAL A 187 2.04 18.40 12.82
N VAL A 188 2.81 19.08 13.67
CA VAL A 188 2.47 20.41 14.17
C VAL A 188 3.08 21.45 13.26
N ILE A 189 2.25 22.11 12.44
CA ILE A 189 2.72 23.13 11.49
C ILE A 189 2.62 24.55 12.05
N ALA A 190 1.79 24.78 13.06
CA ALA A 190 1.52 26.10 13.60
C ALA A 190 1.52 26.12 15.14
N ALA A 191 1.98 27.23 15.71
CA ALA A 191 2.01 27.42 17.16
C ALA A 191 0.59 27.60 17.73
N GLU A 192 0.42 27.37 19.04
CA GLU A 192 -0.89 27.44 19.69
C GLU A 192 -1.60 28.80 19.50
N THR A 193 -0.82 29.87 19.37
CA THR A 193 -1.25 31.26 19.17
C THR A 193 -1.90 31.52 17.80
N GLU A 194 -1.63 30.69 16.79
CA GLU A 194 -2.11 30.87 15.41
C GLU A 194 -3.57 30.41 15.21
N ARG A 195 -4.50 31.04 15.95
CA ARG A 195 -5.89 30.57 16.08
C ARG A 195 -6.72 30.55 14.79
N HIS A 196 -6.25 31.17 13.72
CA HIS A 196 -6.86 31.07 12.39
C HIS A 196 -6.76 29.63 11.83
N LEU A 197 -5.72 28.88 12.23
CA LEU A 197 -5.56 27.47 11.87
C LEU A 197 -6.26 26.54 12.85
N SER A 198 -6.93 25.54 12.29
CA SER A 198 -7.54 24.47 13.05
C SER A 198 -6.48 23.58 13.68
N ARG A 199 -6.79 23.02 14.85
CA ARG A 199 -5.92 22.01 15.49
C ARG A 199 -5.71 20.81 14.55
N ARG A 200 -6.78 20.37 13.90
CA ARG A 200 -6.78 19.37 12.82
C ARG A 200 -7.17 20.07 11.53
N GLN A 201 -6.19 20.51 10.76
CA GLN A 201 -6.45 21.33 9.57
C GLN A 201 -6.58 20.48 8.31
N GLY A 202 -5.77 19.43 8.19
CA GLY A 202 -5.91 18.48 7.10
C GLY A 202 -5.37 17.11 7.44
N ARG A 203 -5.76 16.14 6.62
CA ARG A 203 -5.39 14.75 6.75
C ARG A 203 -5.04 14.18 5.38
N PHE A 204 -3.89 13.54 5.27
CA PHE A 204 -3.52 12.70 4.13
C PHE A 204 -3.80 11.25 4.48
N GLU A 205 -4.47 10.53 3.59
CA GLU A 205 -4.71 9.10 3.71
C GLU A 205 -4.32 8.41 2.41
N ARG A 206 -3.49 7.37 2.50
CA ARG A 206 -3.06 6.64 1.32
C ARG A 206 -4.15 5.66 0.90
N THR A 207 -4.57 5.72 -0.37
CA THR A 207 -5.61 4.85 -0.91
C THR A 207 -5.03 3.73 -1.78
N SER A 208 -4.01 4.02 -2.60
CA SER A 208 -3.29 3.05 -3.44
C SER A 208 -1.78 3.35 -3.52
N ALA A 209 -1.05 2.64 -4.39
CA ALA A 209 0.39 2.84 -4.63
C ALA A 209 0.73 4.29 -4.97
N ASP A 210 -0.11 4.94 -5.77
CA ASP A 210 0.15 6.28 -6.28
C ASP A 210 -0.99 7.26 -5.99
N ARG A 211 -2.06 6.82 -5.33
CA ARG A 211 -3.18 7.68 -4.95
C ARG A 211 -3.30 7.88 -3.45
N TYR A 212 -3.78 9.05 -3.11
CA TYR A 212 -4.07 9.44 -1.74
C TYR A 212 -5.23 10.42 -1.72
N ARG A 213 -5.93 10.38 -0.60
CA ARG A 213 -7.00 11.29 -0.26
C ARG A 213 -6.45 12.40 0.61
N VAL A 214 -6.73 13.65 0.23
CA VAL A 214 -6.46 14.82 1.05
C VAL A 214 -7.79 15.36 1.55
N THR A 215 -7.96 15.38 2.86
CA THR A 215 -9.19 15.82 3.52
C THR A 215 -8.93 17.10 4.29
N ASN A 216 -9.74 18.13 4.06
CA ASN A 216 -9.74 19.32 4.91
C ASN A 216 -10.59 19.07 6.15
N THR A 217 -9.94 18.73 7.26
CA THR A 217 -10.61 18.48 8.55
C THR A 217 -10.83 19.76 9.36
N GLY A 218 -10.34 20.90 8.87
CA GLY A 218 -10.49 22.19 9.52
C GLY A 218 -11.93 22.69 9.51
N SER A 219 -12.21 23.71 10.31
CA SER A 219 -13.56 24.27 10.46
C SER A 219 -13.83 25.53 9.66
N ALA A 220 -12.79 26.19 9.13
CA ALA A 220 -12.92 27.53 8.54
C ALA A 220 -12.10 27.70 7.26
N LEU A 221 -10.80 27.46 7.32
CA LEU A 221 -9.89 27.71 6.20
C LEU A 221 -9.98 26.60 5.16
N SER A 222 -10.09 27.00 3.89
CA SER A 222 -9.81 26.13 2.75
C SER A 222 -8.32 26.07 2.48
N PHE A 223 -7.86 25.05 1.77
CA PHE A 223 -6.53 25.04 1.16
C PHE A 223 -6.64 24.70 -0.33
N ASP A 224 -5.61 25.02 -1.09
CA ASP A 224 -5.53 24.69 -2.51
C ASP A 224 -4.66 23.45 -2.69
N ALA A 225 -5.14 22.49 -3.48
CA ALA A 225 -4.41 21.30 -3.88
C ALA A 225 -3.98 21.45 -5.36
N ASP A 226 -2.69 21.25 -5.60
CA ASP A 226 -2.02 21.41 -6.91
C ASP A 226 -2.31 22.76 -7.57
N LEU A 227 -2.40 23.81 -6.75
CA LEU A 227 -2.61 25.22 -7.15
C LEU A 227 -3.91 25.49 -7.94
N SER A 228 -4.75 24.50 -8.16
CA SER A 228 -5.92 24.59 -9.06
C SER A 228 -7.22 24.15 -8.40
N GLU A 229 -7.16 23.33 -7.35
CA GLU A 229 -8.34 22.75 -6.73
C GLU A 229 -8.48 23.17 -5.27
N ARG A 230 -9.48 24.02 -4.99
CA ARG A 230 -9.75 24.48 -3.62
C ARG A 230 -10.53 23.43 -2.84
N VAL A 231 -9.97 22.96 -1.73
CA VAL A 231 -10.57 21.98 -0.82
C VAL A 231 -11.20 22.70 0.37
N ALA A 232 -12.53 22.83 0.35
CA ALA A 232 -13.29 23.45 1.43
C ALA A 232 -13.31 22.58 2.71
N PRO A 233 -13.56 23.18 3.90
CA PRO A 233 -13.80 22.44 5.14
C PRO A 233 -14.76 21.25 4.98
N GLY A 234 -14.38 20.08 5.50
CA GLY A 234 -15.14 18.83 5.42
C GLY A 234 -15.15 18.16 4.05
N LYS A 235 -14.42 18.70 3.06
CA LYS A 235 -14.27 18.09 1.73
C LYS A 235 -12.98 17.30 1.62
N SER A 236 -13.01 16.31 0.72
CA SER A 236 -11.88 15.47 0.38
C SER A 236 -11.66 15.52 -1.13
N VAL A 237 -10.40 15.42 -1.53
CA VAL A 237 -9.98 15.27 -2.93
C VAL A 237 -9.06 14.05 -3.05
N GLU A 238 -9.18 13.29 -4.13
CA GLU A 238 -8.23 12.23 -4.47
C GLU A 238 -7.18 12.77 -5.44
N LYS A 239 -5.92 12.49 -5.14
CA LYS A 239 -4.76 12.94 -5.91
C LYS A 239 -3.89 11.75 -6.29
N GLN A 240 -3.15 11.88 -7.39
CA GLN A 240 -2.27 10.86 -7.94
C GLN A 240 -0.85 11.42 -8.11
N GLY A 241 0.17 10.66 -7.72
CA GLY A 241 1.57 11.05 -7.89
C GLY A 241 2.03 12.09 -6.88
N ASN A 242 2.78 13.10 -7.31
CA ASN A 242 3.20 14.19 -6.41
C ASN A 242 2.03 15.17 -6.20
N CYS A 243 1.90 15.73 -5.00
CA CYS A 243 0.90 16.77 -4.73
C CYS A 243 1.49 17.91 -3.92
N LEU A 244 0.98 19.10 -4.18
CA LEU A 244 1.27 20.30 -3.45
C LEU A 244 0.00 20.86 -2.79
N ILE A 245 0.00 20.95 -1.48
CA ILE A 245 -1.05 21.66 -0.74
C ILE A 245 -0.53 23.03 -0.32
N ARG A 246 -1.27 24.08 -0.67
CA ARG A 246 -1.00 25.45 -0.23
C ARG A 246 -2.08 25.90 0.76
N LEU A 247 -1.62 26.33 1.93
CA LEU A 247 -2.47 26.84 3.00
C LEU A 247 -1.81 28.09 3.58
N GLU A 248 -2.26 29.26 3.14
CA GLU A 248 -1.68 30.55 3.53
C GLU A 248 -0.15 30.60 3.25
N ASN A 249 0.68 30.75 4.29
CA ASN A 249 2.14 30.72 4.22
C ASN A 249 2.75 29.31 4.37
N TYR A 250 1.89 28.29 4.53
CA TYR A 250 2.29 26.89 4.61
C TYR A 250 2.17 26.20 3.26
N MET A 251 3.16 25.35 2.99
CA MET A 251 3.20 24.50 1.81
C MET A 251 3.50 23.07 2.26
N ILE A 252 2.68 22.12 1.84
CA ILE A 252 2.87 20.70 2.11
C ILE A 252 3.08 19.99 0.78
N GLN A 253 4.23 19.36 0.62
CA GLN A 253 4.61 18.65 -0.58
C GLN A 253 4.66 17.16 -0.31
N LEU A 254 3.89 16.39 -1.07
CA LEU A 254 3.97 14.94 -1.10
C LEU A 254 4.76 14.52 -2.34
N GLU A 255 5.81 13.73 -2.13
CA GLU A 255 6.74 13.32 -3.17
C GLU A 255 7.18 11.87 -2.99
N ARG A 256 7.52 11.22 -4.10
CA ARG A 256 8.28 9.97 -4.05
C ARG A 256 9.73 10.29 -3.72
N PRO A 257 10.37 9.54 -2.80
CA PRO A 257 11.82 9.60 -2.62
C PRO A 257 12.50 9.37 -3.97
N ALA A 258 13.57 10.12 -4.24
CA ALA A 258 14.40 9.85 -5.41
C ALA A 258 14.97 8.43 -5.30
N SER A 259 14.62 7.58 -6.26
CA SER A 259 15.11 6.21 -6.40
C SER A 259 16.56 6.17 -6.87
#